data_AF-A0A4P5RYQ1-F1
#
_entry.id   AF-A0A4P5RYQ1-F1
#
_cell.length_a   1.000
_cell.length_b   1.000
_cell.length_c   1.000
_cell.angle_alpha   90.00
_cell.angle_beta   90.00
_cell.angle_gamma   90.00
#
_symmetry.space_group_name_H-M   'P 1'
#
loop_
_entity.id
_entity.type
_entity.pdbx_description
1 polymer ?
#
loop_
_entity_poly.entity_id
_entity_poly.type
_entity_poly.pdbx_seq_one_letter_code
_entity_poly.pdbx_strand_id
1 'polypeptide(L)' 'MSANDPINEQSPTIDLDAIEKDLADVETALNRLDAGTYWTDEVTGQPLPDSLLEGSPLARRNPT' A
#
# COMPACT_ATOMS: atom_id res chain seq x y z
N MET A 1 -14.86 -45.94 16.25
CA MET A 1 -13.51 -45.35 16.25
C MET A 1 -13.55 -44.15 15.33
N SER A 2 -13.84 -42.95 15.86
CA SER A 2 -13.72 -41.70 15.09
C SER A 2 -12.25 -41.34 15.04
N ALA A 3 -11.63 -41.50 13.88
CA ALA A 3 -10.30 -40.95 13.63
C ALA A 3 -10.48 -39.46 13.34
N ASN A 4 -9.86 -38.66 14.20
CA ASN A 4 -9.67 -37.22 14.13
C ASN A 4 -9.61 -36.69 12.69
N ASP A 5 -10.51 -35.78 12.35
CA ASP A 5 -10.26 -34.81 11.29
C ASP A 5 -8.98 -34.05 11.66
N PRO A 6 -7.96 -34.01 10.78
CA PRO A 6 -6.81 -33.16 11.03
C PRO A 6 -7.30 -31.73 11.05
N ILE A 7 -7.12 -31.06 12.19
CA ILE A 7 -7.32 -29.62 12.33
C ILE A 7 -6.45 -29.00 11.24
N ASN A 8 -7.13 -28.46 10.23
CA ASN A 8 -6.53 -27.84 9.08
C ASN A 8 -5.98 -26.47 9.54
N GLU A 9 -4.81 -26.50 10.20
CA GLU A 9 -4.06 -25.31 10.60
C GLU A 9 -3.40 -24.69 9.36
N GLN A 10 -4.17 -24.11 8.42
CA GLN A 10 -3.60 -23.08 7.56
C GLN A 10 -3.28 -21.87 8.43
N SER A 11 -2.09 -21.89 9.04
CA SER A 11 -1.41 -20.66 9.39
C SER A 11 -1.29 -19.87 8.09
N PRO A 12 -1.85 -18.65 7.97
CA PRO A 12 -1.61 -17.83 6.79
C PRO A 12 -0.10 -17.61 6.73
N THR A 13 0.55 -18.19 5.73
CA THR A 13 1.95 -17.93 5.46
C THR A 13 2.08 -16.44 5.19
N ILE A 14 2.69 -15.71 6.12
CA ILE A 14 2.88 -14.27 6.02
C ILE A 14 3.82 -14.01 4.83
N ASP A 15 3.33 -13.26 3.85
CA ASP A 15 4.11 -12.82 2.70
C ASP A 15 4.96 -11.61 3.11
N LEU A 16 6.22 -11.87 3.47
CA LEU A 16 7.14 -10.84 3.92
C LEU A 16 7.55 -9.89 2.79
N ASP A 17 7.61 -10.38 1.55
CA ASP A 17 7.98 -9.56 0.39
C ASP A 17 6.88 -8.53 0.09
N ALA A 18 5.61 -8.93 0.21
CA ALA A 18 4.48 -8.02 0.10
C ALA A 18 4.50 -6.95 1.20
N ILE A 19 4.79 -7.34 2.44
CA ILE A 19 4.88 -6.40 3.58
C ILE A 19 6.04 -5.42 3.39
N GLU A 20 7.22 -5.90 2.96
CA GLU A 20 8.38 -5.04 2.70
C GLU A 20 8.06 -3.99 1.64
N LYS A 21 7.40 -4.41 0.55
CA LYS A 21 6.96 -3.49 -0.50
C LYS A 21 5.97 -2.45 0.00
N ASP A 22 4.97 -2.86 0.76
CA ASP A 22 3.96 -1.95 1.32
C ASP A 22 4.62 -0.91 2.24
N LEU A 23 5.58 -1.33 3.07
CA LEU A 23 6.34 -0.43 3.95
C LEU A 23 7.22 0.54 3.16
N ALA A 24 7.89 0.07 2.10
CA ALA A 24 8.68 0.93 1.22
C ALA A 24 7.80 1.98 0.49
N ASP A 25 6.58 1.61 0.11
CA ASP A 25 5.63 2.52 -0.51
C ASP A 25 5.15 3.59 0.48
N VAL A 26 4.93 3.22 1.76
CA VAL A 26 4.63 4.17 2.85
C VAL A 26 5.79 5.13 3.11
N GLU A 27 7.02 4.63 3.20
CA GLU A 27 8.21 5.48 3.40
C GLU A 27 8.35 6.50 2.27
N THR A 28 8.12 6.06 1.03
CA THR A 28 8.12 6.95 -0.14
C THR A 28 7.07 8.05 -0.03
N ALA A 29 5.85 7.73 0.42
CA ALA A 29 4.79 8.71 0.63
C ALA A 29 5.15 9.74 1.71
N LEU A 30 5.74 9.30 2.83
CA LEU A 30 6.21 10.18 3.89
C LEU A 30 7.34 11.10 3.43
N ASN A 31 8.29 10.59 2.66
CA ASN A 31 9.37 11.40 2.08
C ASN A 31 8.84 12.48 1.13
N ARG A 32 7.81 12.18 0.33
CA ARG A 32 7.14 13.17 -0.52
C ARG A 32 6.40 14.23 0.31
N LEU A 33 5.81 13.83 1.45
CA LEU A 33 5.12 14.76 2.35
C LEU A 33 6.11 15.75 2.95
N ASP A 34 7.25 15.25 3.43
CA ASP A 34 8.35 16.08 3.94
C ASP A 34 8.94 17.00 2.85
N ALA A 35 9.13 16.47 1.64
CA ALA A 35 9.61 17.24 0.49
C ALA A 35 8.58 18.23 -0.10
N GLY A 36 7.32 18.22 0.37
CA GLY A 36 6.24 19.07 -0.15
C GLY A 36 5.72 18.67 -1.53
N THR A 37 5.98 17.45 -1.99
CA THR A 37 5.57 16.93 -3.32
C THR A 37 4.49 15.85 -3.25
N TYR A 38 3.94 15.59 -2.06
CA TYR A 38 2.96 14.52 -1.83
C TYR A 38 1.67 14.66 -2.65
N TRP A 39 1.15 15.88 -2.82
CA TRP A 39 -0.02 16.15 -3.66
C TRP A 39 0.31 16.32 -5.14
N THR A 40 1.51 16.00 -5.59
CA THR A 40 1.91 16.21 -6.99
C THR A 40 2.01 14.88 -7.71
N ASP A 41 1.32 14.78 -8.85
CA ASP A 41 1.44 13.67 -9.78
C ASP A 41 2.86 13.60 -10.33
N GLU A 42 3.52 12.45 -10.15
CA GLU A 42 4.93 12.28 -10.49
C GLU A 42 5.20 12.25 -12.00
N VAL A 43 4.17 12.07 -12.83
CA VAL A 43 4.28 12.00 -14.28
C VAL A 43 3.87 13.32 -14.93
N THR A 44 2.72 13.86 -14.52
CA THR A 44 2.15 15.05 -15.16
C THR A 44 2.51 16.36 -14.45
N GLY A 45 2.95 16.28 -13.19
CA GLY A 45 3.19 17.44 -12.34
C GLY A 45 1.91 18.15 -11.88
N GLN A 46 0.73 17.65 -12.25
CA GLN A 46 -0.56 18.20 -11.82
C GLN A 46 -0.85 17.84 -10.36
N PRO A 47 -1.68 18.63 -9.65
CA PRO A 47 -2.12 18.27 -8.31
C PRO A 47 -2.95 16.97 -8.32
N LEU A 48 -2.78 16.14 -7.30
CA LEU A 48 -3.59 14.97 -6.99
C LEU A 48 -4.82 15.43 -6.18
N PRO A 49 -6.04 14.94 -6.52
CA PRO A 49 -7.24 15.23 -5.74
C PRO A 49 -7.15 14.69 -4.32
N ASP A 50 -7.61 15.46 -3.33
CA ASP A 50 -7.67 14.97 -1.94
C ASP A 50 -8.53 13.70 -1.81
N SER A 51 -9.65 13.63 -2.54
CA SER A 51 -10.52 12.44 -2.56
C SER A 51 -9.83 11.17 -3.07
N LEU A 52 -8.80 11.30 -3.92
CA LEU A 52 -7.98 10.19 -4.35
C LEU A 52 -7.08 9.71 -3.21
N LEU A 53 -6.43 10.64 -2.51
CA LEU A 53 -5.50 10.34 -1.42
C LEU A 53 -6.22 9.86 -0.15
N GLU A 54 -7.47 10.26 0.08
CA GLU A 54 -8.33 9.72 1.14
C GLU A 54 -8.61 8.22 0.92
N GLY A 55 -8.86 7.80 -0.32
CA GLY A 55 -9.10 6.40 -0.65
C GLY A 55 -7.81 5.59 -0.89
N SER A 56 -6.75 6.25 -1.35
CA SER A 56 -5.46 5.65 -1.67
C SER A 56 -4.31 6.60 -1.34
N PRO A 57 -3.85 6.63 -0.07
CA PRO A 57 -2.80 7.55 0.38
C PRO A 57 -1.46 7.38 -0.34
N LEU A 58 -1.23 6.18 -0.90
CA LEU A 58 0.00 5.87 -1.63
C LEU A 58 -0.09 6.20 -3.12
N ALA A 59 -1.19 6.81 -3.59
CA ALA A 59 -1.34 7.21 -4.97
C ALA A 59 -0.26 8.23 -5.38
N ARG A 60 0.30 8.02 -6.57
CA ARG A 60 1.37 8.85 -7.15
C ARG A 60 0.98 9.52 -8.46
N ARG A 61 -0.21 9.19 -8.97
CA ARG A 61 -0.69 9.57 -10.30
C ARG A 61 -2.18 9.81 -10.28
N ASN A 62 -2.62 10.74 -11.12
CA ASN A 62 -4.03 10.98 -11.38
C ASN A 62 -4.65 9.78 -12.10
N PRO A 63 -5.94 9.49 -11.83
CA PRO A 63 -6.69 8.55 -12.65
C PRO A 63 -6.75 9.05 -14.09
N THR A 64 -6.41 8.18 -15.04
CA THR A 64 -6.53 8.42 -16.49
C THR A 64 -7.96 8.28 -16.97
#